data_AF-A0A183UZT7-F1
#
_entry.id   AF-A0A183UZT7-F1
#
_cell.length_a   1.000
_cell.length_b   1.000
_cell.length_c   1.000
_cell.angle_alpha   90.00
_cell.angle_beta   90.00
_cell.angle_gamma   90.00
#
_symmetry.space_group_name_H-M   'P 1'
#
loop_
_entity.id
_entity.type
_entity.pdbx_description
1 polymer ?
#
loop_
_entity_poly.entity_id
_entity_poly.type
_entity_poly.pdbx_seq_one_letter_code
_entity_poly.pdbx_strand_id
1 'polypeptide(L)'
;MGDPTYESLLEMSVSAAMAQVRNMSNEQLNALLSDNSKIDAIIENIPQVRTLPTEREMGLVQNKSLAEWNLSQEPKLEEAKKKLLNTYEQAVSVKAEVEELKAKLDSMSEQRSLDTSSALLQAATQSAEDDSEAIADRFMKGEIDVDQFIKEFIEKKTLAHMRRIKSEKLLAILRQQQYTAPTQPMASSPPYPSHGGVMTGNLAKIEVVEHLVVKHKGMSVNRLSRLAATQCRSLSTLRDRAIQLEPKYLYEPKFEDPRVYPEYDLINVRLQGYDYVPLEKFQSYVHKIAKRFKFEIVESYAVAAKTERVVVYKPNSTLVESEIELATYDRVIRIAKVPTVRLPLFIFLIHTHLPIGVKLTVKGHEKADEDYRYIPDLLLKQKQEELKSLDDPLVRKNLGWE
;
A
#
# COMPACT_ATOMS: atom_id res chain seq x y z
N MET A 1 -28.61 -0.54 -29.77
CA MET A 1 -28.37 -1.86 -29.16
C MET A 1 -29.31 -1.94 -27.98
N GLY A 2 -30.36 -2.76 -28.07
CA GLY A 2 -31.28 -2.96 -26.95
C GLY A 2 -30.55 -3.64 -25.81
N ASP A 3 -30.92 -3.30 -24.57
CA ASP A 3 -30.42 -3.98 -23.39
C ASP A 3 -30.72 -5.49 -23.51
N PRO A 4 -29.74 -6.40 -23.33
CA PRO A 4 -29.94 -7.85 -23.49
C PRO A 4 -30.99 -8.42 -22.53
N THR A 5 -31.31 -7.69 -21.46
CA THR A 5 -32.38 -7.99 -20.51
C THR A 5 -33.78 -7.72 -21.08
N TYR A 6 -33.94 -6.71 -21.93
CA TYR A 6 -35.21 -6.36 -22.56
C TYR A 6 -35.60 -7.37 -23.64
N GLU A 7 -34.63 -7.80 -24.45
CA GLU A 7 -34.85 -8.79 -25.51
C GLU A 7 -35.24 -10.16 -24.92
N SER A 8 -34.60 -10.56 -23.81
CA SER A 8 -34.97 -11.76 -23.06
C SER A 8 -36.36 -11.66 -22.40
N LEU A 9 -36.72 -10.49 -21.86
CA LEU A 9 -38.05 -10.26 -21.27
C LEU A 9 -39.16 -10.29 -22.33
N LEU A 10 -38.88 -9.76 -23.52
CA LEU A 10 -39.77 -9.83 -24.67
C LEU A 10 -40.00 -11.26 -25.12
N GLU A 11 -38.93 -12.05 -25.27
CA GLU A 11 -39.02 -13.45 -25.69
C GLU A 11 -39.84 -14.30 -24.69
N MET A 12 -39.63 -14.09 -23.39
CA MET A 12 -40.39 -14.75 -22.33
C MET A 12 -41.86 -14.33 -22.30
N SER A 13 -42.16 -13.06 -22.56
CA SER A 13 -43.55 -12.55 -22.65
C SER A 13 -44.28 -13.08 -23.89
N VAL A 14 -43.58 -13.16 -25.03
CA VAL A 14 -44.11 -13.74 -26.27
C VAL A 14 -44.38 -15.24 -26.09
N SER A 15 -43.48 -15.97 -25.43
CA SER A 15 -43.68 -17.38 -25.11
C SER A 15 -44.90 -17.60 -24.21
N ALA A 16 -45.12 -16.74 -23.21
CA ALA A 16 -46.28 -16.82 -22.32
C ALA A 16 -47.60 -16.52 -23.05
N ALA A 17 -47.60 -15.51 -23.93
CA ALA A 17 -48.75 -15.18 -24.78
C ALA A 17 -49.11 -16.36 -25.72
N MET A 18 -48.10 -16.93 -26.38
CA MET A 18 -48.28 -18.03 -27.33
C MET A 18 -48.78 -19.32 -26.64
N ALA A 19 -48.40 -19.56 -25.39
CA ALA A 19 -48.93 -20.68 -24.61
C ALA A 19 -50.44 -20.54 -24.35
N GLN A 20 -50.94 -19.32 -24.15
CA GLN A 20 -52.36 -19.04 -23.97
C GLN A 20 -53.14 -19.19 -25.29
N VAL A 21 -52.58 -18.67 -26.38
CA VAL A 21 -53.15 -18.78 -27.75
C VAL A 21 -53.22 -20.23 -28.21
N ARG A 22 -52.23 -21.07 -27.87
CA ARG A 22 -52.17 -22.49 -28.26
C ARG A 22 -53.34 -23.32 -27.70
N ASN A 23 -53.97 -22.87 -26.61
CA ASN A 23 -55.08 -23.58 -25.96
C ASN A 23 -56.47 -23.11 -26.44
N MET A 24 -56.56 -22.24 -27.45
CA MET A 24 -57.82 -21.69 -27.96
C MET A 24 -58.38 -22.48 -29.14
N SER A 25 -59.71 -22.46 -29.31
CA SER A 25 -60.39 -23.11 -30.44
C SER A 25 -60.28 -22.27 -31.73
N ASN A 26 -60.54 -22.89 -32.89
CA ASN A 26 -60.49 -22.20 -34.19
C ASN A 26 -61.45 -20.98 -34.27
N GLU A 27 -62.61 -21.07 -33.64
CA GLU A 27 -63.57 -19.96 -33.56
C GLU A 27 -63.01 -18.80 -32.73
N GLN A 28 -62.33 -19.09 -31.61
CA GLN A 28 -61.68 -18.10 -30.76
C GLN A 28 -60.46 -17.45 -31.43
N LEU A 29 -59.70 -18.21 -32.21
CA LEU A 29 -58.57 -17.71 -32.99
C LEU A 29 -59.02 -16.78 -34.14
N ASN A 30 -60.10 -17.12 -34.85
CA ASN A 30 -60.70 -16.22 -35.83
C ASN A 30 -61.24 -14.94 -35.17
N ALA A 31 -61.82 -15.07 -33.97
CA ALA A 31 -62.31 -13.94 -33.20
C ALA A 31 -61.18 -13.01 -32.69
N LEU A 32 -59.96 -13.55 -32.47
CA LEU A 32 -58.74 -12.80 -32.16
C LEU A 32 -58.18 -12.06 -33.38
N LEU A 33 -58.18 -12.71 -34.55
CA LEU A 33 -57.76 -12.09 -35.81
C LEU A 33 -58.67 -10.95 -36.24
N SER A 34 -59.95 -10.99 -35.82
CA SER A 34 -60.94 -9.95 -36.14
C SER A 34 -60.97 -8.77 -35.16
N ASP A 35 -60.45 -8.91 -33.94
CA ASP A 35 -60.59 -7.91 -32.86
C ASP A 35 -59.30 -7.79 -32.04
N ASN A 36 -58.56 -6.70 -32.29
CA ASN A 36 -57.30 -6.40 -31.60
C ASN A 36 -57.48 -6.19 -30.08
N SER A 37 -58.66 -5.79 -29.61
CA SER A 37 -58.93 -5.59 -28.17
C SER A 37 -58.79 -6.90 -27.38
N LYS A 38 -59.02 -8.05 -28.04
CA LYS A 38 -58.84 -9.37 -27.42
C LYS A 38 -57.36 -9.75 -27.33
N ILE A 39 -56.55 -9.28 -28.26
CA ILE A 39 -55.08 -9.43 -28.21
C ILE A 39 -54.53 -8.58 -27.06
N ASP A 40 -55.01 -7.34 -26.91
CA ASP A 40 -54.64 -6.47 -25.79
C ASP A 40 -55.03 -7.09 -24.44
N ALA A 41 -56.22 -7.67 -24.34
CA ALA A 41 -56.66 -8.38 -23.13
C ALA A 41 -55.78 -9.60 -22.80
N ILE A 42 -55.24 -10.30 -23.80
CA ILE A 42 -54.25 -11.37 -23.59
C ILE A 42 -52.96 -10.76 -23.06
N ILE A 43 -52.46 -9.68 -23.67
CA ILE A 43 -51.22 -9.00 -23.30
C ILE A 43 -51.28 -8.47 -21.85
N GLU A 44 -52.39 -7.86 -21.46
CA GLU A 44 -52.60 -7.36 -20.09
C GLU A 44 -52.62 -8.48 -19.03
N ASN A 45 -53.03 -9.69 -19.42
CA ASN A 45 -53.07 -10.85 -18.53
C ASN A 45 -51.75 -11.63 -18.45
N ILE A 46 -50.76 -11.31 -19.30
CA ILE A 46 -49.43 -11.92 -19.24
C ILE A 46 -48.78 -11.57 -17.89
N PRO A 47 -48.28 -12.56 -17.12
CA PRO A 47 -47.69 -12.33 -15.80
C PRO A 47 -46.59 -11.26 -15.79
N GLN A 48 -45.75 -11.26 -16.83
CA GLN A 48 -44.64 -10.32 -17.02
C GLN A 48 -45.12 -8.88 -17.19
N VAL A 49 -46.24 -8.64 -17.88
CA VAL A 49 -46.79 -7.29 -18.09
C VAL A 49 -47.52 -6.83 -16.82
N ARG A 50 -48.21 -7.74 -16.13
CA ARG A 50 -48.97 -7.45 -14.92
C ARG A 50 -48.09 -7.05 -13.73
N THR A 51 -46.85 -7.51 -13.64
CA THR A 51 -45.94 -7.14 -12.55
C THR A 51 -45.24 -5.80 -12.77
N LEU A 52 -45.13 -5.30 -14.00
CA LEU A 52 -44.45 -4.04 -14.31
C LEU A 52 -44.97 -2.82 -13.52
N PRO A 53 -46.29 -2.61 -13.35
CA PRO A 53 -46.78 -1.51 -12.52
C PRO A 53 -46.34 -1.62 -11.06
N THR A 54 -46.31 -2.84 -10.51
CA THR A 54 -45.86 -3.07 -9.12
C THR A 54 -44.36 -2.89 -8.97
N GLU A 55 -43.56 -3.33 -9.94
CA GLU A 55 -42.11 -3.13 -9.96
C GLU A 55 -41.76 -1.64 -10.12
N ARG A 56 -42.51 -0.92 -10.96
CA ARG A 56 -42.39 0.54 -11.10
C ARG A 56 -42.69 1.24 -9.78
N GLU A 57 -43.79 0.91 -9.13
CA GLU A 57 -44.16 1.53 -7.85
C GLU A 57 -43.12 1.22 -6.77
N MET A 58 -42.65 -0.02 -6.70
CA MET A 58 -41.55 -0.41 -5.81
C MET A 58 -40.27 0.40 -6.09
N GLY A 59 -39.90 0.58 -7.35
CA GLY A 59 -38.76 1.39 -7.76
C GLY A 59 -38.92 2.87 -7.40
N LEU A 60 -40.14 3.43 -7.52
CA LEU A 60 -40.44 4.79 -7.09
C LEU A 60 -40.31 4.95 -5.57
N VAL A 61 -40.84 4.00 -4.79
CA VAL A 61 -40.71 3.98 -3.33
C VAL A 61 -39.25 3.84 -2.89
N GLN A 62 -38.47 3.00 -3.56
CA GLN A 62 -37.04 2.86 -3.30
C GLN A 62 -36.27 4.14 -3.63
N ASN A 63 -36.53 4.75 -4.79
CA ASN A 63 -35.88 5.99 -5.17
C ASN A 63 -36.23 7.13 -4.20
N LYS A 64 -37.52 7.22 -3.82
CA LYS A 64 -38.00 8.19 -2.84
C LYS A 64 -37.33 8.01 -1.48
N SER A 65 -37.29 6.78 -0.95
CA SER A 65 -36.66 6.52 0.34
C SER A 65 -35.14 6.79 0.31
N LEU A 66 -34.47 6.49 -0.81
CA LEU A 66 -33.07 6.84 -1.01
C LEU A 66 -32.84 8.36 -1.06
N ALA A 67 -33.73 9.09 -1.74
CA ALA A 67 -33.67 10.54 -1.80
C ALA A 67 -33.91 11.18 -0.42
N GLU A 68 -34.91 10.71 0.34
CA GLU A 68 -35.18 11.14 1.71
C GLU A 68 -33.99 10.86 2.63
N TRP A 69 -33.36 9.68 2.50
CA TRP A 69 -32.16 9.35 3.26
C TRP A 69 -31.00 10.27 2.90
N ASN A 70 -30.75 10.53 1.61
CA ASN A 70 -29.70 11.45 1.16
C ASN A 70 -29.91 12.87 1.70
N LEU A 71 -31.14 13.39 1.62
CA LEU A 71 -31.50 14.70 2.18
C LEU A 71 -31.32 14.73 3.70
N SER A 72 -31.61 13.63 4.41
CA SER A 72 -31.39 13.54 5.85
C SER A 72 -29.92 13.54 6.27
N GLN A 73 -28.99 13.20 5.36
CA GLN A 73 -27.55 13.23 5.64
C GLN A 73 -26.95 14.63 5.45
N GLU A 74 -27.56 15.47 4.62
CA GLU A 74 -27.10 16.83 4.35
C GLU A 74 -26.82 17.67 5.63
N PRO A 75 -27.72 17.76 6.62
CA PRO A 75 -27.46 18.56 7.82
C PRO A 75 -26.28 18.03 8.66
N LYS A 76 -26.09 16.70 8.71
CA LYS A 76 -24.96 16.09 9.44
C LYS A 76 -23.64 16.40 8.76
N LEU A 77 -23.60 16.32 7.42
CA LEU A 77 -22.44 16.69 6.63
C LEU A 77 -22.13 18.18 6.79
N GLU A 78 -23.14 19.03 6.80
CA GLU A 78 -22.97 20.47 6.95
C GLU A 78 -22.47 20.84 8.35
N GLU A 79 -22.97 20.17 9.40
CA GLU A 79 -22.46 20.32 10.75
C GLU A 79 -21.00 19.85 10.87
N ALA A 80 -20.65 18.71 10.25
CA ALA A 80 -19.29 18.20 10.24
C ALA A 80 -18.32 19.14 9.51
N LYS A 81 -18.73 19.70 8.36
CA LYS A 81 -17.97 20.71 7.63
C LYS A 81 -17.73 21.96 8.47
N LYS A 82 -18.76 22.47 9.16
CA LYS A 82 -18.63 23.62 10.07
C LYS A 82 -17.65 23.33 11.21
N LYS A 83 -17.73 22.15 11.82
CA LYS A 83 -16.77 21.73 12.86
C LYS A 83 -15.34 21.67 12.33
N LEU A 84 -15.14 21.09 11.14
CA LEU A 84 -13.83 21.02 10.50
C LEU A 84 -13.26 22.41 10.20
N LEU A 85 -14.08 23.32 9.70
CA LEU A 85 -13.65 24.69 9.39
C LEU A 85 -13.21 25.42 10.67
N ASN A 86 -14.00 25.32 11.74
CA ASN A 86 -13.66 25.92 13.03
C ASN A 86 -12.37 25.35 13.63
N THR A 87 -12.19 24.03 13.60
CA THR A 87 -10.96 23.41 14.14
C THR A 87 -9.74 23.73 13.28
N TYR A 88 -9.91 23.84 11.96
CA TYR A 88 -8.85 24.25 11.05
C TYR A 88 -8.41 25.70 11.32
N GLU A 89 -9.36 26.63 11.47
CA GLU A 89 -9.06 28.02 11.83
C GLU A 89 -8.31 28.13 13.17
N GLN A 90 -8.72 27.36 14.17
CA GLN A 90 -8.01 27.27 15.46
C GLN A 90 -6.58 26.74 15.28
N ALA A 91 -6.39 25.69 14.48
CA ALA A 91 -5.07 25.12 14.22
C ALA A 91 -4.15 26.12 13.50
N VAL A 92 -4.69 26.90 12.55
CA VAL A 92 -3.94 27.96 11.85
C VAL A 92 -3.53 29.07 12.81
N SER A 93 -4.44 29.51 13.70
CA SER A 93 -4.12 30.51 14.73
C SER A 93 -2.99 30.03 15.66
N VAL A 94 -3.12 28.82 16.20
CA VAL A 94 -2.09 28.25 17.10
C VAL A 94 -0.76 28.06 16.37
N LYS A 95 -0.77 27.66 15.10
CA LYS A 95 0.44 27.56 14.30
C LYS A 95 1.13 28.92 14.18
N ALA A 96 0.40 29.98 13.90
CA ALA A 96 0.95 31.33 13.80
C ALA A 96 1.59 31.77 15.13
N GLU A 97 0.92 31.51 16.26
CA GLU A 97 1.47 31.78 17.60
C GLU A 97 2.77 30.99 17.87
N VAL A 98 2.82 29.71 17.47
CA VAL A 98 4.02 28.87 17.61
C VAL A 98 5.16 29.37 16.72
N GLU A 99 4.87 29.79 15.49
CA GLU A 99 5.87 30.38 14.59
C GLU A 99 6.44 31.68 15.16
N GLU A 100 5.60 32.54 15.75
CA GLU A 100 6.04 33.76 16.43
C GLU A 100 6.91 33.46 17.65
N LEU A 101 6.48 32.53 18.52
CA LEU A 101 7.24 32.12 19.69
C LEU A 101 8.57 31.47 19.29
N LYS A 102 8.58 30.69 18.22
CA LYS A 102 9.80 30.11 17.66
C LYS A 102 10.74 31.19 17.14
N ALA A 103 10.26 32.18 16.39
CA ALA A 103 11.09 33.28 15.92
C ALA A 103 11.72 34.06 17.10
N LYS A 104 10.95 34.30 18.17
CA LYS A 104 11.46 34.89 19.41
C LYS A 104 12.54 34.01 20.04
N LEU A 105 12.30 32.70 20.14
CA LEU A 105 13.26 31.74 20.70
C LEU A 105 14.55 31.68 19.87
N ASP A 106 14.43 31.60 18.55
CA ASP A 106 15.56 31.54 17.63
C ASP A 106 16.42 32.82 17.79
N SER A 107 15.80 34.01 17.85
CA SER A 107 16.54 35.27 18.09
C SER A 107 17.30 35.30 19.43
N MET A 108 16.69 34.78 20.50
CA MET A 108 17.34 34.67 21.82
C MET A 108 18.44 33.61 21.82
N SER A 109 18.26 32.54 21.05
CA SER A 109 19.23 31.45 20.92
C SER A 109 20.45 31.87 20.09
N GLU A 110 20.27 32.66 19.04
CA GLU A 110 21.36 33.19 18.20
C GLU A 110 22.25 34.15 18.99
N GLN A 111 21.65 35.04 19.78
CA GLN A 111 22.36 35.94 20.69
C GLN A 111 23.16 35.18 21.76
N ARG A 112 22.67 34.03 22.19
CA ARG A 112 23.31 33.18 23.21
C ARG A 112 24.01 31.96 22.63
N SER A 113 24.19 31.90 21.31
CA SER A 113 24.80 30.73 20.70
C SER A 113 26.22 30.57 21.24
N LEU A 114 26.66 29.32 21.36
CA LEU A 114 28.00 29.02 21.87
C LEU A 114 29.07 29.61 20.94
N ASP A 115 28.79 29.68 19.63
CA ASP A 115 29.64 30.31 18.63
C ASP A 115 29.73 31.83 18.82
N THR A 116 28.59 32.52 19.02
CA THR A 116 28.56 33.96 19.34
C THR A 116 29.31 34.25 20.64
N SER A 117 29.09 33.41 21.67
CA SER A 117 29.77 33.55 22.97
C SER A 117 31.28 33.32 22.86
N SER A 118 31.71 32.39 22.00
CA SER A 118 33.12 32.11 21.73
C SER A 118 33.80 33.27 21.00
N ALA A 119 33.16 33.80 19.95
CA ALA A 119 33.67 34.94 19.21
C ALA A 119 33.81 36.18 20.10
N LEU A 120 32.80 36.48 20.93
CA LEU A 120 32.86 37.57 21.91
C LEU A 120 33.98 37.39 22.93
N LEU A 121 34.17 36.16 23.42
CA LEU A 121 35.25 35.86 24.36
C LEU A 121 36.64 35.99 23.73
N GLN A 122 36.78 35.63 22.45
CA GLN A 122 38.02 35.79 21.70
C GLN A 122 38.34 37.28 21.47
N ALA A 123 37.35 38.08 21.06
CA ALA A 123 37.50 39.54 20.93
C ALA A 123 37.88 40.20 22.27
N ALA A 124 37.25 39.79 23.37
CA ALA A 124 37.59 40.26 24.72
C ALA A 124 38.95 39.77 25.22
N THR A 125 39.49 38.68 24.65
CA THR A 125 40.87 38.22 24.91
C THR A 125 41.85 39.13 24.19
N GLN A 126 41.65 39.36 22.89
CA GLN A 126 42.50 40.24 22.08
C GLN A 126 42.55 41.66 22.65
N SER A 127 41.40 42.25 22.97
CA SER A 127 41.35 43.60 23.57
C SER A 127 42.12 43.69 24.90
N ALA A 128 42.13 42.62 25.71
CA ALA A 128 42.92 42.61 26.95
C ALA A 128 44.43 42.43 26.69
N GLU A 129 44.81 41.76 25.59
CA GLU A 129 46.20 41.68 25.14
C GLU A 129 46.68 43.04 24.62
N ASP A 130 45.88 43.71 23.78
CA ASP A 130 46.18 45.05 23.26
C ASP A 130 46.29 46.08 24.41
N ASP A 131 45.39 46.03 25.40
CA ASP A 131 45.47 46.86 26.61
C ASP A 131 46.80 46.64 27.37
N SER A 132 47.25 45.37 27.47
CA SER A 132 48.49 45.04 28.15
C SER A 132 49.73 45.50 27.38
N GLU A 133 49.67 45.48 26.05
CA GLU A 133 50.74 45.98 25.18
C GLU A 133 50.79 47.52 25.24
N ALA A 134 49.64 48.19 25.27
CA ALA A 134 49.57 49.64 25.50
C ALA A 134 50.16 50.04 26.87
N ILE A 135 49.98 49.24 27.92
CA ILE A 135 50.66 49.46 29.22
C ILE A 135 52.17 49.32 29.08
N ALA A 136 52.66 48.33 28.33
CA ALA A 136 54.10 48.15 28.08
C ALA A 136 54.69 49.31 27.27
N ASP A 137 53.98 49.79 26.24
CA ASP A 137 54.40 50.94 25.44
C ASP A 137 54.49 52.22 26.27
N ARG A 138 53.52 52.46 27.17
CA ARG A 138 53.55 53.61 28.08
C ARG A 138 54.74 53.57 29.04
N PHE A 139 55.12 52.38 29.51
CA PHE A 139 56.34 52.20 30.31
C PHE A 139 57.61 52.48 29.51
N MET A 140 57.72 51.97 28.28
CA MET A 140 58.88 52.22 27.40
C MET A 140 59.06 53.69 27.03
N LYS A 141 57.95 54.46 27.00
CA LYS A 141 57.95 55.91 26.80
C LYS A 141 58.26 56.71 28.07
N GLY A 142 58.34 56.05 29.23
CA GLY A 142 58.57 56.70 30.53
C GLY A 142 57.35 57.43 31.10
N GLU A 143 56.13 57.13 30.63
CA GLU A 143 54.89 57.78 31.10
C GLU A 143 54.40 57.23 32.45
N ILE A 144 54.85 56.03 32.85
CA ILE A 144 54.51 55.35 34.11
C ILE A 144 55.76 54.83 34.82
N ASP A 145 55.74 54.83 36.15
CA ASP A 145 56.81 54.29 36.99
C ASP A 145 56.75 52.76 37.11
N VAL A 146 57.87 52.13 37.50
CA VAL A 146 58.06 50.69 37.58
C VAL A 146 57.01 50.01 38.46
N ASP A 147 56.73 50.57 39.64
CA ASP A 147 55.75 49.99 40.57
C ASP A 147 54.32 50.04 40.02
N GLN A 148 53.98 51.10 39.28
CA GLN A 148 52.68 51.25 38.64
C GLN A 148 52.54 50.32 37.42
N PHE A 149 53.62 50.19 36.63
CA PHE A 149 53.69 49.25 35.51
C PHE A 149 53.48 47.81 35.97
N ILE A 150 54.21 47.35 36.98
CA ILE A 150 54.10 45.97 37.49
C ILE A 150 52.67 45.65 37.91
N LYS A 151 52.00 46.59 38.61
CA LYS A 151 50.64 46.40 39.09
C LYS A 151 49.62 46.30 37.94
N GLU A 152 49.61 47.28 37.03
CA GLU A 152 48.64 47.33 35.92
C GLU A 152 48.89 46.22 34.88
N PHE A 153 50.16 45.93 34.59
CA PHE A 153 50.54 44.93 33.59
C PHE A 153 50.20 43.51 34.03
N ILE A 154 50.51 43.15 35.28
CA ILE A 154 50.18 41.81 35.82
C ILE A 154 48.66 41.63 35.85
N GLU A 155 47.90 42.65 36.26
CA GLU A 155 46.43 42.58 36.28
C GLU A 155 45.85 42.34 34.89
N LYS A 156 46.29 43.10 33.87
CA LYS A 156 45.81 42.94 32.50
C LYS A 156 46.29 41.64 31.85
N LYS A 157 47.55 41.23 32.05
CA LYS A 157 48.07 39.95 31.53
C LYS A 157 47.42 38.72 32.17
N THR A 158 47.17 38.74 33.48
CA THR A 158 46.46 37.63 34.15
C THR A 158 45.03 37.50 33.63
N LEU A 159 44.34 38.62 33.41
CA LEU A 159 43.01 38.66 32.81
C LEU A 159 43.02 38.15 31.35
N ALA A 160 43.97 38.59 30.53
CA ALA A 160 44.15 38.12 29.15
C ALA A 160 44.39 36.60 29.09
N HIS A 161 45.34 36.08 29.87
CA HIS A 161 45.62 34.64 29.92
C HIS A 161 44.43 33.83 30.44
N MET A 162 43.70 34.31 31.45
CA MET A 162 42.47 33.65 31.91
C MET A 162 41.41 33.57 30.80
N ARG A 163 41.19 34.66 30.05
CA ARG A 163 40.23 34.68 28.95
C ARG A 163 40.67 33.77 27.80
N ARG A 164 41.97 33.75 27.48
CA ARG A 164 42.58 32.87 26.47
C ARG A 164 42.36 31.39 26.80
N ILE A 165 42.68 30.98 28.02
CA ILE A 165 42.48 29.59 28.48
C ILE A 165 40.99 29.21 28.44
N LYS A 166 40.10 30.12 28.87
CA LYS A 166 38.65 29.88 28.82
C LYS A 166 38.14 29.77 27.37
N SER A 167 38.64 30.58 26.45
CA SER A 167 38.32 30.52 25.02
C SER A 167 38.80 29.21 24.39
N GLU A 168 40.05 28.81 24.64
CA GLU A 168 40.62 27.55 24.16
C GLU A 168 39.83 26.33 24.68
N LYS A 169 39.41 26.35 25.95
CA LYS A 169 38.56 25.29 26.52
C LYS A 169 37.15 25.28 25.91
N LEU A 170 36.54 26.44 25.68
CA LEU A 170 35.23 26.54 25.04
C LEU A 170 35.26 26.01 23.60
N LEU A 171 36.30 26.36 22.83
CA LEU A 171 36.53 25.85 21.48
C LEU A 171 36.76 24.34 21.45
N ALA A 172 37.51 23.81 22.43
CA ALA A 172 37.70 22.36 22.55
C ALA A 172 36.38 21.61 22.80
N ILE A 173 35.49 22.17 23.63
CA ILE A 173 34.16 21.61 23.91
C ILE A 173 33.26 21.68 22.65
N LEU A 174 33.27 22.79 21.93
CA LEU A 174 32.55 22.96 20.65
C LEU A 174 32.99 21.92 19.62
N ARG A 175 34.31 21.72 19.49
CA ARG A 175 34.89 20.72 18.59
C ARG A 175 34.47 19.29 18.97
N GLN A 176 34.44 18.99 20.27
CA GLN A 176 34.06 17.67 20.77
C GLN A 176 32.57 17.36 20.55
N GLN A 177 31.70 18.38 20.59
CA GLN A 177 30.27 18.21 20.28
C GLN A 177 29.99 17.96 18.79
N GLN A 178 30.79 18.52 17.88
CA GLN A 178 30.68 18.24 16.44
C GLN A 178 31.01 16.78 16.07
N TYR A 179 31.85 16.10 16.86
CA TYR A 179 32.18 14.68 16.65
C TYR A 179 31.19 13.70 17.28
N THR A 180 30.21 14.17 18.06
CA THR A 180 29.11 13.34 18.56
C THR A 180 27.89 13.40 17.63
N ALA A 181 28.10 13.20 16.33
CA ALA A 181 27.03 12.80 15.41
C ALA A 181 27.07 11.27 15.32
N PRO A 182 26.11 10.51 15.88
CA PRO A 182 26.10 9.07 15.75
C PRO A 182 25.76 8.70 14.30
N THR A 183 26.67 7.97 13.65
CA THR A 183 26.35 7.02 12.59
C THR A 183 25.17 6.17 13.06
N GLN A 184 24.04 6.26 12.34
CA GLN A 184 22.84 5.48 12.62
C GLN A 184 23.13 3.98 12.47
N PRO A 185 22.84 3.15 13.49
CA PRO A 185 22.51 1.74 13.27
C PRO A 185 21.09 1.68 12.69
N MET A 186 20.92 0.92 11.60
CA MET A 186 19.60 0.53 11.11
C MET A 186 18.85 -0.24 12.21
N ALA A 187 17.92 0.41 12.90
CA ALA A 187 17.05 -0.22 13.89
C ALA A 187 15.70 -0.52 13.24
N SER A 188 15.37 -1.81 13.20
CA SER A 188 14.06 -2.36 12.86
C SER A 188 12.93 -1.73 13.68
N SER A 189 11.86 -1.36 12.99
CA SER A 189 10.59 -0.89 13.56
C SER A 189 9.97 -1.92 14.54
N PRO A 190 9.44 -1.50 15.71
CA PRO A 190 8.61 -2.37 16.54
C PRO A 190 7.22 -2.59 15.92
N PRO A 191 6.61 -3.77 16.09
CA PRO A 191 5.29 -4.08 15.55
C PRO A 191 4.18 -3.40 16.38
N TYR A 192 3.13 -2.95 15.69
CA TYR A 192 1.90 -2.47 16.33
C TYR A 192 1.14 -3.61 17.03
N PRO A 193 0.46 -3.35 18.17
CA PRO A 193 -0.45 -4.31 18.77
C PRO A 193 -1.71 -4.45 17.91
N SER A 194 -1.96 -5.67 17.43
CA SER A 194 -3.24 -6.12 16.92
C SER A 194 -4.23 -6.26 18.08
N HIS A 195 -5.40 -5.62 17.99
CA HIS A 195 -6.58 -5.96 18.80
C HIS A 195 -7.79 -6.14 17.88
N GLY A 196 -8.13 -7.41 17.64
CA GLY A 196 -9.49 -7.81 17.27
C GLY A 196 -10.26 -8.19 18.54
N GLY A 197 -11.52 -7.78 18.65
CA GLY A 197 -12.41 -8.19 19.73
C GLY A 197 -13.46 -7.15 20.15
N VAL A 198 -14.56 -7.10 19.40
CA VAL A 198 -15.97 -7.08 19.84
C VAL A 198 -16.37 -6.28 21.12
N MET A 199 -17.30 -5.34 20.87
CA MET A 199 -18.40 -4.81 21.69
C MET A 199 -18.22 -3.70 22.75
N THR A 200 -19.20 -2.78 22.62
CA THR A 200 -19.91 -1.98 23.63
C THR A 200 -19.31 -0.65 24.05
N GLY A 201 -20.18 0.37 23.96
CA GLY A 201 -19.83 1.76 24.15
C GLY A 201 -19.45 2.09 25.58
N ASN A 202 -18.58 3.08 25.70
CA ASN A 202 -18.69 4.11 26.72
C ASN A 202 -17.92 5.35 26.25
N LEU A 203 -18.57 6.49 26.39
CA LEU A 203 -18.00 7.83 26.25
C LEU A 203 -16.91 8.00 27.33
N ALA A 204 -15.63 7.97 26.94
CA ALA A 204 -14.54 8.32 27.82
C ALA A 204 -14.26 9.83 27.71
N LYS A 205 -14.62 10.54 28.78
CA LYS A 205 -14.21 11.92 29.10
C LYS A 205 -12.69 12.03 29.02
N ILE A 206 -12.20 13.09 28.39
CA ILE A 206 -10.81 13.52 28.50
C ILE A 206 -10.69 14.29 29.82
N GLU A 207 -10.10 13.64 30.84
CA GLU A 207 -9.67 14.32 32.06
C GLU A 207 -8.40 15.13 31.77
N VAL A 208 -8.47 16.43 32.06
CA VAL A 208 -7.33 17.33 32.05
C VAL A 208 -6.52 17.08 33.32
N VAL A 209 -5.33 16.49 33.17
CA VAL A 209 -4.38 16.36 34.28
C VAL A 209 -3.64 17.68 34.44
N GLU A 210 -4.13 18.52 35.36
CA GLU A 210 -3.30 19.52 36.03
C GLU A 210 -2.23 18.80 36.85
N HIS A 211 -0.95 19.01 36.55
CA HIS A 211 0.12 19.05 37.55
C HIS A 211 1.42 19.52 36.90
N LEU A 212 1.92 20.69 37.34
CA LEU A 212 3.30 20.89 37.83
C LEU A 212 3.53 22.37 38.18
N VAL A 213 3.04 22.77 39.35
CA VAL A 213 3.61 23.89 40.12
C VAL A 213 4.63 23.28 41.07
N VAL A 214 5.93 23.41 40.77
CA VAL A 214 6.99 23.02 41.69
C VAL A 214 7.43 24.25 42.48
N LYS A 215 6.96 24.34 43.74
CA LYS A 215 7.59 25.16 44.78
C LYS A 215 8.86 24.44 45.27
N HIS A 216 10.03 25.07 45.20
CA HIS A 216 11.18 24.64 45.99
C HIS A 216 11.78 25.80 46.78
N LYS A 217 11.51 25.79 48.10
CA LYS A 217 12.41 26.37 49.11
C LYS A 217 13.60 25.43 49.29
N GLY A 218 14.80 26.01 49.24
CA GLY A 218 16.03 25.50 49.88
C GLY A 218 16.58 24.14 49.39
N MET A 219 17.43 24.16 48.36
CA MET A 219 18.48 23.16 48.17
C MET A 219 19.70 23.79 47.48
N SER A 220 20.89 23.35 47.90
CA SER A 220 22.20 23.87 47.46
C SER A 220 22.45 23.69 45.96
N VAL A 221 23.00 24.74 45.36
CA VAL A 221 23.24 25.00 43.92
C VAL A 221 24.10 23.95 43.21
N ASN A 222 24.79 23.07 43.93
CA ASN A 222 25.78 22.14 43.36
C ASN A 222 25.22 20.77 42.90
N ARG A 223 23.92 20.49 43.06
CA ARG A 223 23.27 19.28 42.48
C ARG A 223 22.41 19.53 41.25
N LEU A 224 22.04 20.79 40.98
CA LEU A 224 21.23 21.14 39.80
C LEU A 224 22.02 21.07 38.48
N SER A 225 23.34 21.30 38.51
CA SER A 225 24.18 21.25 37.31
C SER A 225 24.41 19.84 36.75
N ARG A 226 24.34 18.79 37.58
CA ARG A 226 24.54 17.40 37.13
C ARG A 226 23.26 16.75 36.58
N LEU A 227 22.09 17.14 37.09
CA LEU A 227 20.80 16.66 36.58
C LEU A 227 20.40 17.38 35.28
N ALA A 228 20.73 18.67 35.13
CA ALA A 228 20.48 19.40 33.88
C ALA A 228 21.38 18.93 32.72
N ALA A 229 22.61 18.49 33.00
CA ALA A 229 23.56 18.04 31.97
C ALA A 229 23.23 16.65 31.38
N THR A 230 22.40 15.84 32.06
CA THR A 230 22.02 14.50 31.60
C THR A 230 20.68 14.50 30.85
N GLN A 231 19.86 15.55 31.02
CA GLN A 231 18.50 15.63 30.47
C GLN A 231 18.33 16.63 29.31
N CYS A 232 19.43 17.23 28.82
CA CYS A 232 19.43 18.09 27.62
C CYS A 232 20.03 17.43 26.37
N ARG A 233 20.27 16.11 26.38
CA ARG A 233 20.91 15.40 25.25
C ARG A 233 19.99 15.04 24.07
N SER A 234 18.73 15.45 24.08
CA SER A 234 17.87 15.33 22.90
C SER A 234 16.80 16.41 22.89
N LEU A 235 17.19 17.67 22.66
CA LEU A 235 16.28 18.61 22.01
C LEU A 235 16.22 18.22 20.53
N SER A 236 15.53 17.11 20.24
CA SER A 236 15.08 16.81 18.87
C SER A 236 14.28 18.02 18.42
N THR A 237 14.74 18.70 17.37
CA THR A 237 14.05 19.83 16.77
C THR A 237 12.59 19.43 16.50
N LEU A 238 11.61 20.35 16.57
CA LEU A 238 10.24 20.06 16.11
C LEU A 238 10.21 19.46 14.69
N ARG A 239 11.25 19.73 13.89
CA ARG A 239 11.51 19.13 12.58
C ARG A 239 11.82 17.62 12.61
N ASP A 240 12.44 17.10 13.66
CA ASP A 240 12.71 15.66 13.87
C ASP A 240 11.50 14.93 14.47
N ARG A 241 10.63 15.66 15.17
CA ARG A 241 9.33 15.17 15.66
C ARG A 241 8.19 15.37 14.67
N ALA A 242 8.39 16.17 13.63
CA ALA A 242 7.43 16.33 12.55
C ALA A 242 7.35 14.99 11.82
N ILE A 243 6.18 14.36 11.89
CA ILE A 243 5.83 13.20 11.08
C ILE A 243 6.21 13.56 9.64
N GLN A 244 7.07 12.76 9.00
CA GLN A 244 7.35 12.87 7.57
C GLN A 244 6.06 12.54 6.80
N LEU A 245 5.16 13.50 6.72
CA LEU A 245 4.00 13.45 5.84
C LEU A 245 4.49 13.75 4.44
N GLU A 246 4.27 12.83 3.49
CA GLU A 246 4.50 13.15 2.09
C GLU A 246 3.65 14.38 1.71
N PRO A 247 4.16 15.31 0.87
CA PRO A 247 3.47 16.55 0.51
C PRO A 247 2.04 16.36 0.00
N LYS A 248 1.74 15.18 -0.56
CA LYS A 248 0.41 14.79 -1.06
C LYS A 248 -0.65 14.71 0.04
N TYR A 249 -0.24 14.42 1.28
CA TYR A 249 -1.14 14.26 2.42
C TYR A 249 -1.36 15.56 3.22
N LEU A 250 -0.85 16.69 2.73
CA LEU A 250 -1.04 18.00 3.38
C LEU A 250 -2.46 18.56 3.14
N TYR A 251 -3.09 18.18 2.03
CA TYR A 251 -4.37 18.73 1.58
C TYR A 251 -5.51 17.70 1.57
N GLU A 252 -5.21 16.41 1.43
CA GLU A 252 -6.20 15.35 1.41
C GLU A 252 -5.93 14.31 2.52
N PRO A 253 -6.91 14.02 3.39
CA PRO A 253 -6.77 12.93 4.34
C PRO A 253 -6.68 11.60 3.59
N LYS A 254 -5.85 10.68 4.11
CA LYS A 254 -5.80 9.30 3.60
C LYS A 254 -7.13 8.61 3.87
N PHE A 255 -7.94 8.45 2.84
CA PHE A 255 -9.05 7.52 2.88
C PHE A 255 -8.50 6.12 2.61
N GLU A 256 -8.40 5.31 3.66
CA GLU A 256 -8.13 3.88 3.49
C GLU A 256 -9.37 3.23 2.87
N ASP A 257 -9.21 2.58 1.72
CA ASP A 257 -10.31 1.85 1.09
C ASP A 257 -10.59 0.59 1.93
N PRO A 258 -11.77 0.48 2.59
CA PRO A 258 -12.08 -0.68 3.42
C PRO A 258 -12.38 -1.94 2.61
N ARG A 259 -12.40 -1.86 1.27
CA ARG A 259 -12.74 -2.99 0.40
C ARG A 259 -11.62 -4.03 0.43
N VAL A 260 -11.95 -5.19 0.99
CA VAL A 260 -11.10 -6.38 0.90
C VAL A 260 -11.49 -7.16 -0.35
N TYR A 261 -10.54 -7.31 -1.28
CA TYR A 261 -10.75 -8.09 -2.48
C TYR A 261 -10.31 -9.54 -2.26
N PRO A 262 -11.08 -10.53 -2.74
CA PRO A 262 -10.64 -11.92 -2.71
C PRO A 262 -9.39 -12.10 -3.57
N GLU A 263 -8.47 -12.91 -3.08
CA GLU A 263 -7.23 -13.28 -3.78
C GLU A 263 -7.31 -14.73 -4.24
N TYR A 264 -6.80 -15.01 -5.43
CA TYR A 264 -6.62 -16.37 -5.90
C TYR A 264 -5.27 -16.91 -5.40
N ASP A 265 -5.30 -18.11 -4.82
CA ASP A 265 -4.12 -18.73 -4.21
C ASP A 265 -3.03 -19.06 -5.22
N LEU A 266 -3.34 -19.87 -6.24
CA LEU A 266 -2.40 -20.33 -7.25
C LEU A 266 -3.06 -20.42 -8.64
N ILE A 267 -2.49 -19.70 -9.59
CA ILE A 267 -2.92 -19.71 -11.00
C ILE A 267 -1.73 -20.11 -11.88
N ASN A 268 -1.99 -21.01 -12.82
CA ASN A 268 -1.06 -21.40 -13.87
C ASN A 268 -1.39 -20.64 -15.16
N VAL A 269 -0.44 -19.88 -15.67
CA VAL A 269 -0.48 -19.27 -17.00
C VAL A 269 0.32 -20.17 -17.94
N ARG A 270 -0.37 -20.91 -18.79
CA ARG A 270 0.20 -21.86 -19.74
C ARG A 270 0.30 -21.23 -21.14
N LEU A 271 1.47 -21.35 -21.74
CA LEU A 271 1.79 -20.87 -23.09
C LEU A 271 2.23 -22.08 -23.91
N GLN A 272 1.50 -22.37 -24.98
CA GLN A 272 1.81 -23.49 -25.88
C GLN A 272 2.13 -22.96 -27.27
N GLY A 273 3.14 -23.51 -27.92
CA GLY A 273 3.50 -23.12 -29.28
C GLY A 273 4.35 -24.18 -29.96
N TYR A 274 4.36 -24.16 -31.29
CA TYR A 274 5.18 -25.07 -32.10
C TYR A 274 6.61 -24.56 -32.28
N ASP A 275 6.78 -23.23 -32.27
CA ASP A 275 8.09 -22.59 -32.29
C ASP A 275 8.52 -22.19 -30.88
N TYR A 276 9.72 -22.62 -30.51
CA TYR A 276 10.34 -22.35 -29.23
C TYR A 276 10.76 -20.88 -29.05
N VAL A 277 11.24 -20.21 -30.11
CA VAL A 277 11.88 -18.88 -29.97
C VAL A 277 10.89 -17.78 -29.56
N PRO A 278 9.72 -17.64 -30.22
CA PRO A 278 8.71 -16.67 -29.80
C PRO A 278 8.13 -17.00 -28.43
N LEU A 279 7.99 -18.30 -28.12
CA LEU A 279 7.40 -18.77 -26.87
C LEU A 279 8.23 -18.36 -25.65
N GLU A 280 9.55 -18.51 -25.70
CA GLU A 280 10.43 -18.15 -24.58
C GLU A 280 10.57 -16.63 -24.38
N LYS A 281 10.60 -15.88 -25.48
CA LYS A 281 10.55 -14.41 -25.44
C LYS A 281 9.24 -13.95 -24.81
N PHE A 282 8.12 -14.59 -25.17
CA PHE A 282 6.81 -14.25 -24.64
C PHE A 282 6.66 -14.65 -23.17
N GLN A 283 7.18 -15.81 -22.75
CA GLN A 283 7.26 -16.20 -21.34
C GLN A 283 8.01 -15.13 -20.51
N SER A 284 9.16 -14.68 -21.00
CA SER A 284 9.94 -13.61 -20.36
C SER A 284 9.17 -12.29 -20.26
N TYR A 285 8.38 -11.97 -21.28
CA TYR A 285 7.50 -10.80 -21.30
C TYR A 285 6.37 -10.91 -20.26
N VAL A 286 5.65 -12.03 -20.23
CA VAL A 286 4.58 -12.30 -19.25
C VAL A 286 5.12 -12.25 -17.82
N HIS A 287 6.30 -12.83 -17.58
CA HIS A 287 6.97 -12.77 -16.28
C HIS A 287 7.28 -11.32 -15.84
N LYS A 288 7.75 -10.46 -16.76
CA LYS A 288 7.99 -9.03 -16.47
C LYS A 288 6.69 -8.28 -16.17
N ILE A 289 5.60 -8.58 -16.88
CA ILE A 289 4.29 -7.97 -16.63
C ILE A 289 3.74 -8.40 -15.28
N ALA A 290 3.80 -9.68 -14.95
CA ALA A 290 3.32 -10.18 -13.66
C ALA A 290 4.00 -9.45 -12.48
N LYS A 291 5.31 -9.18 -12.59
CA LYS A 291 6.03 -8.35 -11.60
C LYS A 291 5.52 -6.90 -11.53
N ARG A 292 5.19 -6.28 -12.67
CA ARG A 292 4.64 -4.90 -12.70
C ARG A 292 3.25 -4.82 -12.06
N PHE A 293 2.43 -5.87 -12.23
CA PHE A 293 1.13 -5.99 -11.57
C PHE A 293 1.22 -6.35 -10.07
N LYS A 294 2.44 -6.52 -9.56
CA LYS A 294 2.76 -6.90 -8.17
C LYS A 294 2.16 -8.27 -7.79
N PHE A 295 2.16 -9.22 -8.72
CA PHE A 295 1.83 -10.61 -8.40
C PHE A 295 3.06 -11.33 -7.87
N GLU A 296 2.85 -12.25 -6.92
CA GLU A 296 3.91 -13.12 -6.43
C GLU A 296 4.13 -14.24 -7.45
N ILE A 297 5.35 -14.36 -7.97
CA ILE A 297 5.67 -15.40 -8.95
C ILE A 297 6.35 -16.54 -8.20
N VAL A 298 5.68 -17.69 -8.14
CA VAL A 298 6.18 -18.87 -7.42
C VAL A 298 7.27 -19.54 -8.26
N GLU A 299 6.93 -19.90 -9.49
CA GLU A 299 7.86 -20.56 -10.42
C GLU A 299 7.55 -20.19 -11.86
N SER A 300 8.58 -20.23 -12.70
CA SER A 300 8.44 -20.21 -14.15
C SER A 300 9.28 -21.34 -14.71
N TYR A 301 8.63 -22.31 -15.36
CA TYR A 301 9.29 -23.53 -15.81
C TYR A 301 8.83 -23.95 -17.20
N ALA A 302 9.66 -24.78 -17.81
CA ALA A 302 9.42 -25.43 -19.07
C ALA A 302 8.90 -26.85 -18.84
N VAL A 303 7.93 -27.29 -19.63
CA VAL A 303 7.54 -28.70 -19.69
C VAL A 303 8.15 -29.35 -20.93
N ALA A 304 8.41 -30.66 -20.83
CA ALA A 304 8.91 -31.47 -21.93
C ALA A 304 7.99 -31.36 -23.15
N ALA A 305 8.59 -31.29 -24.34
CA ALA A 305 7.85 -31.14 -25.59
C ALA A 305 7.08 -32.42 -25.91
N LYS A 306 5.86 -32.26 -26.45
CA LYS A 306 5.06 -33.37 -26.97
C LYS A 306 5.24 -33.44 -28.48
N THR A 307 5.90 -34.47 -28.96
CA THR A 307 6.04 -34.72 -30.40
C THR A 307 4.87 -35.56 -30.87
N GLU A 308 4.03 -34.98 -31.71
CA GLU A 308 2.92 -35.67 -32.36
C GLU A 308 3.28 -35.95 -33.81
N ARG A 309 2.86 -37.11 -34.30
CA ARG A 309 3.16 -37.56 -35.65
C ARG A 309 1.96 -37.28 -36.55
N VAL A 310 2.08 -36.26 -37.39
CA VAL A 310 1.02 -35.81 -38.28
C VAL A 310 1.23 -36.48 -39.63
N VAL A 311 0.24 -37.27 -40.04
CA VAL A 311 0.25 -38.02 -41.29
C VAL A 311 -0.76 -37.40 -42.24
N VAL A 312 -0.29 -36.92 -43.39
CA VAL A 312 -1.14 -36.42 -44.47
C VAL A 312 -1.38 -37.55 -45.44
N TYR A 313 -2.65 -37.79 -45.75
CA TYR A 313 -3.07 -38.81 -46.71
C TYR A 313 -3.36 -38.18 -48.06
N LYS A 314 -3.15 -38.94 -49.14
CA LYS A 314 -3.52 -38.51 -50.48
C LYS A 314 -5.04 -38.30 -50.58
N PRO A 315 -5.50 -37.34 -51.40
CA PRO A 315 -6.93 -37.08 -51.57
C PRO A 315 -7.66 -38.37 -52.00
N ASN A 316 -8.71 -38.72 -51.25
CA ASN A 316 -9.53 -39.93 -51.45
C ASN A 316 -8.78 -41.27 -51.32
N SER A 317 -7.66 -41.32 -50.59
CA SER A 317 -6.91 -42.56 -50.36
C SER A 317 -6.42 -42.68 -48.92
N THR A 318 -6.14 -43.90 -48.47
CA THR A 318 -5.48 -44.20 -47.18
C THR A 318 -3.96 -44.26 -47.30
N LEU A 319 -3.42 -44.02 -48.50
CA LEU A 319 -1.98 -43.97 -48.72
C LEU A 319 -1.39 -42.68 -48.13
N VAL A 320 -0.37 -42.84 -47.30
CA VAL A 320 0.39 -41.74 -46.69
C VAL A 320 1.16 -40.99 -47.78
N GLU A 321 1.00 -39.67 -47.80
CA GLU A 321 1.69 -38.76 -48.71
C GLU A 321 2.93 -38.14 -48.04
N SER A 322 2.75 -37.61 -46.84
CA SER A 322 3.84 -37.01 -46.06
C SER A 322 3.62 -37.22 -44.57
N GLU A 323 4.72 -37.40 -43.85
CA GLU A 323 4.76 -37.54 -42.40
C GLU A 323 5.59 -36.41 -41.81
N ILE A 324 5.04 -35.71 -40.82
CA ILE A 324 5.68 -34.57 -40.15
C ILE A 324 5.61 -34.80 -38.65
N GLU A 325 6.75 -34.71 -37.99
CA GLU A 325 6.84 -34.69 -36.52
C GLU A 325 6.65 -33.26 -36.03
N LEU A 326 5.52 -33.02 -35.34
CA LEU A 326 5.17 -31.71 -34.82
C LEU A 326 5.41 -31.69 -33.30
N ALA A 327 6.47 -31.01 -32.88
CA ALA A 327 6.77 -30.79 -31.48
C ALA A 327 5.97 -29.61 -30.93
N THR A 328 5.21 -29.84 -29.86
CA THR A 328 4.51 -28.79 -29.11
C THR A 328 5.29 -28.48 -27.85
N TYR A 329 5.78 -27.25 -27.74
CA TYR A 329 6.47 -26.73 -26.56
C TYR A 329 5.47 -26.08 -25.62
N ASP A 330 5.68 -26.29 -24.32
CA ASP A 330 4.82 -25.76 -23.28
C ASP A 330 5.66 -25.02 -22.22
N ARG A 331 5.23 -23.80 -21.87
CA ARG A 331 5.84 -22.92 -20.87
C ARG A 331 4.79 -22.48 -19.88
N VAL A 332 5.08 -22.66 -18.59
CA VAL A 332 4.14 -22.38 -17.52
C VAL A 332 4.73 -21.35 -16.56
N ILE A 333 3.91 -20.37 -16.19
CA ILE A 333 4.23 -19.37 -15.18
C ILE A 333 3.20 -19.53 -14.05
N ARG A 334 3.67 -19.86 -12.86
CA ARG A 334 2.85 -20.03 -11.65
C ARG A 334 2.88 -18.74 -10.84
N ILE A 335 1.71 -18.14 -10.69
CA ILE A 335 1.51 -16.90 -9.92
C ILE A 335 0.65 -17.19 -8.69
N ALA A 336 0.97 -16.53 -7.58
CA ALA A 336 0.28 -16.62 -6.31
C ALA A 336 -0.22 -15.27 -5.84
N LYS A 337 -1.18 -15.29 -4.90
CA LYS A 337 -1.78 -14.11 -4.26
C LYS A 337 -2.22 -13.07 -5.29
N VAL A 338 -3.08 -13.49 -6.21
CA VAL A 338 -3.52 -12.63 -7.31
C VAL A 338 -4.84 -11.96 -6.94
N PRO A 339 -4.89 -10.62 -6.78
CA PRO A 339 -6.15 -9.93 -6.50
C PRO A 339 -7.13 -10.04 -7.67
N THR A 340 -8.39 -10.33 -7.36
CA THR A 340 -9.47 -10.51 -8.36
C THR A 340 -9.61 -9.33 -9.32
N VAL A 341 -9.40 -8.10 -8.85
CA VAL A 341 -9.54 -6.89 -9.70
C VAL A 341 -8.43 -6.77 -10.75
N ARG A 342 -7.23 -7.28 -10.44
CA ARG A 342 -6.05 -7.14 -11.31
C ARG A 342 -5.93 -8.26 -12.34
N LEU A 343 -6.48 -9.44 -12.04
CA LEU A 343 -6.38 -10.61 -12.92
C LEU A 343 -7.02 -10.40 -14.30
N PRO A 344 -8.25 -9.86 -14.45
CA PRO A 344 -8.84 -9.61 -15.76
C PRO A 344 -8.02 -8.64 -16.61
N LEU A 345 -7.49 -7.59 -16.01
CA LEU A 345 -6.63 -6.61 -16.68
C LEU A 345 -5.33 -7.25 -17.18
N PHE A 346 -4.75 -8.13 -16.37
CA PHE A 346 -3.56 -8.89 -16.73
C PHE A 346 -3.83 -9.86 -17.90
N ILE A 347 -4.93 -10.61 -17.84
CA ILE A 347 -5.32 -11.54 -18.92
C ILE A 347 -5.57 -10.77 -20.22
N PHE A 348 -6.29 -9.65 -20.16
CA PHE A 348 -6.56 -8.80 -21.31
C PHE A 348 -5.25 -8.27 -21.94
N LEU A 349 -4.32 -7.80 -21.11
CA LEU A 349 -3.02 -7.31 -21.57
C LEU A 349 -2.20 -8.43 -22.24
N ILE A 350 -2.16 -9.63 -21.67
CA ILE A 350 -1.42 -10.75 -22.29
C ILE A 350 -2.09 -11.17 -23.61
N HIS A 351 -3.42 -11.21 -23.64
CA HIS A 351 -4.15 -11.61 -24.84
C HIS A 351 -3.92 -10.63 -26.00
N THR A 352 -3.91 -9.32 -25.72
CA THR A 352 -3.63 -8.29 -26.74
C THR A 352 -2.20 -8.34 -27.31
N HIS A 353 -1.24 -8.84 -26.53
CA HIS A 353 0.17 -8.97 -26.94
C HIS A 353 0.56 -10.39 -27.37
N LEU A 354 -0.41 -11.30 -27.54
CA LEU A 354 -0.15 -12.70 -27.87
C LEU A 354 0.45 -12.82 -29.28
N PRO A 355 1.64 -13.41 -29.43
CA PRO A 355 2.25 -13.60 -30.75
C PRO A 355 1.54 -14.69 -31.54
N ILE A 356 1.69 -14.65 -32.86
CA ILE A 356 1.11 -15.64 -33.76
C ILE A 356 1.65 -17.05 -33.45
N GLY A 357 0.77 -18.05 -33.48
CA GLY A 357 1.14 -19.45 -33.23
C GLY A 357 1.36 -19.82 -31.77
N VAL A 358 1.09 -18.91 -30.83
CA VAL A 358 1.11 -19.20 -29.38
C VAL A 358 -0.32 -19.24 -28.83
N LYS A 359 -0.67 -20.32 -28.14
CA LYS A 359 -1.93 -20.51 -27.44
C LYS A 359 -1.75 -20.22 -25.95
N LEU A 360 -2.55 -19.28 -25.44
CA LEU A 360 -2.61 -18.93 -24.01
C LEU A 360 -3.73 -19.74 -23.33
N THR A 361 -3.45 -20.30 -22.15
CA THR A 361 -4.46 -20.92 -21.29
C THR A 361 -4.19 -20.54 -19.84
N VAL A 362 -5.16 -19.89 -19.19
CA VAL A 362 -5.07 -19.48 -17.79
C VAL A 362 -6.02 -20.36 -16.99
N LYS A 363 -5.49 -21.10 -16.02
CA LYS A 363 -6.28 -22.01 -15.19
C LYS A 363 -5.79 -22.03 -13.75
N GLY A 364 -6.67 -22.43 -12.83
CA GLY A 364 -6.28 -22.71 -11.44
C GLY A 364 -5.26 -23.83 -11.38
N HIS A 365 -4.36 -23.76 -10.40
CA HIS A 365 -3.36 -24.80 -10.21
C HIS A 365 -4.00 -26.07 -9.61
N GLU A 366 -3.86 -27.20 -10.30
CA GLU A 366 -4.30 -28.51 -9.82
C GLU A 366 -3.11 -29.46 -9.67
N LYS A 367 -3.23 -30.44 -8.77
CA LYS A 367 -2.18 -31.45 -8.55
C LYS A 367 -1.83 -32.22 -9.83
N ALA A 368 -2.81 -32.45 -10.70
CA ALA A 368 -2.59 -33.10 -11.99
C ALA A 368 -1.61 -32.35 -12.91
N ASP A 369 -1.51 -31.02 -12.78
CA ASP A 369 -0.53 -30.23 -13.52
C ASP A 369 0.90 -30.41 -13.03
N GLU A 370 1.08 -30.68 -11.72
CA GLU A 370 2.38 -31.03 -11.16
C GLU A 370 2.77 -32.45 -11.58
N ASP A 371 1.83 -33.40 -11.50
CA ASP A 371 2.09 -34.79 -11.91
C ASP A 371 2.50 -34.87 -13.40
N TYR A 372 1.91 -34.03 -14.25
CA TYR A 372 2.26 -33.93 -15.68
C TYR A 372 3.70 -33.44 -15.94
N ARG A 373 4.30 -32.70 -15.00
CA ARG A 373 5.69 -32.24 -15.11
C ARG A 373 6.69 -33.37 -14.90
N TYR A 374 6.34 -34.37 -14.09
CA TYR A 374 7.24 -35.46 -13.72
C TYR A 374 7.08 -36.65 -14.66
N ILE A 375 8.18 -37.38 -14.86
CA ILE A 375 8.13 -38.64 -15.59
C ILE A 375 7.46 -39.68 -14.69
N PRO A 376 6.37 -40.33 -15.14
CA PRO A 376 5.68 -41.32 -14.31
C PRO A 376 6.60 -42.51 -14.03
N ASP A 377 6.67 -42.93 -12.77
CA ASP A 377 7.38 -44.15 -12.39
C ASP A 377 6.56 -45.38 -12.82
N LEU A 378 7.00 -46.00 -13.92
CA LEU A 378 6.38 -47.18 -14.51
C LEU A 378 6.37 -48.37 -13.54
N LEU A 379 7.41 -48.53 -12.72
CA LEU A 379 7.51 -49.65 -11.77
C LEU A 379 6.53 -49.45 -10.62
N LEU A 380 6.46 -48.23 -10.08
CA LEU A 380 5.49 -47.91 -9.03
C LEU A 380 4.06 -48.12 -9.52
N LYS A 381 3.76 -47.68 -10.75
CA LYS A 381 2.42 -47.85 -11.34
C LYS A 381 2.08 -49.33 -11.56
N GLN A 382 3.02 -50.12 -12.08
CA GLN A 382 2.86 -51.57 -12.22
C GLN A 382 2.60 -52.26 -10.87
N LYS A 383 3.34 -51.87 -9.82
CA LYS A 383 3.16 -52.42 -8.46
C LYS A 383 1.82 -52.03 -7.85
N GLN A 384 1.33 -50.82 -8.11
CA GLN A 384 0.00 -50.39 -7.69
C GLN A 384 -1.12 -51.13 -8.43
N GLU A 385 -0.96 -51.37 -9.73
CA GLU A 385 -1.91 -52.18 -10.52
C GLU A 385 -1.90 -53.65 -10.07
N GLU A 386 -0.73 -54.21 -9.77
CA GLU A 386 -0.59 -55.56 -9.19
C GLU A 386 -1.32 -55.65 -7.85
N LEU A 387 -1.13 -54.68 -6.93
CA LEU A 387 -1.87 -54.61 -5.67
C LEU A 387 -3.39 -54.48 -5.86
N LYS A 388 -3.84 -53.65 -6.82
CA LYS A 388 -5.27 -53.53 -7.14
C LYS A 388 -5.85 -54.82 -7.68
N SER A 389 -5.10 -55.52 -8.54
CA SER A 389 -5.52 -56.83 -9.06
C SER A 389 -5.57 -57.89 -7.96
N LEU A 390 -4.70 -57.77 -6.96
CA LEU A 390 -4.73 -58.61 -5.76
C LEU A 390 -5.92 -58.29 -4.85
N ASP A 391 -6.63 -57.18 -5.03
CA ASP A 391 -7.89 -56.90 -4.31
C ASP A 391 -9.11 -57.56 -4.97
N ASP A 392 -8.98 -58.04 -6.21
CA ASP A 392 -10.05 -58.80 -6.87
C ASP A 392 -10.17 -60.22 -6.27
N PRO A 393 -11.35 -60.64 -5.77
CA PRO A 393 -11.51 -61.93 -5.07
C PRO A 393 -11.24 -63.14 -5.97
N LEU A 394 -11.45 -63.01 -7.28
CA LEU A 394 -11.09 -64.03 -8.27
C LEU A 394 -9.57 -64.25 -8.35
N VAL A 395 -8.79 -63.18 -8.24
CA VAL A 395 -7.32 -63.23 -8.31
C VAL A 395 -6.76 -63.78 -7.00
N ARG A 396 -7.30 -63.37 -5.85
CA ARG A 396 -6.94 -63.93 -4.52
C ARG A 396 -7.16 -65.43 -4.42
N LYS A 397 -8.31 -65.91 -4.91
CA LYS A 397 -8.65 -67.34 -4.94
C LYS A 397 -7.71 -68.13 -5.86
N ASN A 398 -7.34 -67.57 -7.01
CA ASN A 398 -6.38 -68.21 -7.93
C ASN A 398 -4.95 -68.26 -7.37
N LEU A 399 -4.60 -67.34 -6.46
CA LEU A 399 -3.31 -67.31 -5.76
C LEU A 399 -3.31 -68.11 -4.45
N GLY A 400 -4.45 -68.69 -4.07
CA GLY A 400 -4.59 -69.55 -2.88
C GLY A 400 -4.55 -68.80 -1.56
N TRP A 401 -4.94 -67.51 -1.55
CA TRP A 401 -4.96 -66.67 -0.35
C TRP A 401 -6.33 -66.69 0.36
N GLU A 402 -7.36 -67.17 -0.32
CA GLU A 402 -8.72 -67.54 0.14
C GLU A 402 -9.13 -68.84 -0.55
#